data_AF-A0A7V9AQ05-F1
#
_entry.id   AF-A0A7V9AQ05-F1
#
_cell.length_a   1.000
_cell.length_b   1.000
_cell.length_c   1.000
_cell.angle_alpha   90.00
_cell.angle_beta   90.00
_cell.angle_gamma   90.00
#
_symmetry.space_group_name_H-M   'P 1'
#
loop_
_entity.id
_entity.type
_entity.pdbx_description
1 polymer ?
#
loop_
_entity_poly.entity_id
_entity_poly.type
_entity_poly.pdbx_seq_one_letter_code
_entity_poly.pdbx_strand_id
1 'polypeptide(L)' 'MKNLLIIKLRYIGDVLLATPVLRALRERFPEARLTMVVNRGTEEVVK' A
#
# COMPACT_ATOMS: atom_id res chain seq x y z
N MET A 1 2.97 18.85 4.11
CA MET A 1 2.76 17.61 3.30
C MET A 1 2.60 16.44 4.25
N LYS A 2 1.58 15.59 4.07
CA LYS A 2 1.39 14.37 4.88
C LYS A 2 2.07 13.18 4.17
N ASN A 3 2.85 12.41 4.92
CA ASN A 3 3.50 11.18 4.44
C ASN A 3 2.88 9.99 5.16
N LEU A 4 2.40 9.01 4.40
CA LEU A 4 1.80 7.77 4.92
C LEU A 4 2.70 6.59 4.54
N LEU A 5 3.24 5.90 5.55
CA LEU A 5 4.00 4.68 5.40
C LEU A 5 3.12 3.48 5.76
N ILE A 6 2.99 2.54 4.82
CA ILE A 6 2.28 1.27 5.02
C ILE A 6 3.32 0.15 5.02
N ILE A 7 3.32 -0.68 6.06
CA ILE A 7 4.26 -1.81 6.19
C ILE A 7 3.44 -3.10 6.21
N LYS A 8 3.64 -3.97 5.21
CA LYS A 8 2.95 -5.26 5.14
C LYS A 8 3.92 -6.35 4.66
N LEU A 9 4.35 -7.19 5.60
CA LEU A 9 5.49 -8.10 5.45
C LEU A 9 5.11 -9.61 5.44
N ARG A 10 3.85 -9.97 5.16
CA ARG A 10 3.44 -11.39 5.08
C ARG A 10 2.56 -11.62 3.86
N TYR A 11 2.80 -12.76 3.19
CA TYR A 11 2.07 -13.43 2.10
C TYR A 11 1.58 -12.56 0.92
N ILE A 12 1.71 -13.06 -0.31
CA ILE A 12 1.25 -12.33 -1.50
C ILE A 12 -0.27 -12.03 -1.49
N GLY A 13 -1.07 -12.93 -0.87
CA GLY A 13 -2.51 -12.75 -0.73
C GLY A 13 -2.92 -11.56 0.14
N ASP A 14 -2.07 -11.15 1.07
CA ASP A 14 -2.31 -10.00 1.95
C ASP A 14 -2.10 -8.66 1.23
N VAL A 15 -1.28 -8.63 0.18
CA VAL A 15 -1.04 -7.43 -0.62
C VAL A 15 -2.25 -7.17 -1.55
N LEU A 16 -2.87 -8.21 -2.09
CA LEU A 16 -4.13 -8.11 -2.85
C LEU A 16 -5.26 -7.55 -1.97
N LEU A 17 -5.35 -8.01 -0.72
CA LEU A 17 -6.32 -7.50 0.24
C LEU A 17 -6.01 -6.07 0.72
N ALA A 18 -4.78 -5.59 0.54
CA ALA A 18 -4.38 -4.22 0.88
C ALA A 18 -4.77 -3.20 -0.21
N THR A 19 -4.97 -3.61 -1.46
CA THR A 19 -5.37 -2.73 -2.57
C THR A 19 -6.61 -1.85 -2.28
N PRO A 20 -7.74 -2.37 -1.74
CA PRO A 20 -8.87 -1.51 -1.38
C PRO A 20 -8.52 -0.50 -0.27
N VAL A 21 -7.62 -0.86 0.65
CA VAL A 21 -7.13 0.06 1.69
C VAL A 21 -6.31 1.18 1.08
N LEU A 22 -5.42 0.88 0.14
CA LEU A 22 -4.64 1.88 -0.59
C LEU A 22 -5.53 2.86 -1.35
N ARG A 23 -6.60 2.37 -2.00
CA ARG A 23 -7.60 3.20 -2.69
C ARG A 23 -8.30 4.15 -1.72
N ALA A 24 -8.84 3.62 -0.62
CA ALA A 24 -9.52 4.44 0.38
C ALA A 24 -8.60 5.51 0.99
N LEU A 25 -7.32 5.17 1.24
CA LEU A 25 -6.34 6.14 1.73
C LEU A 25 -6.01 7.22 0.69
N ARG A 26 -5.93 6.89 -0.60
CA ARG A 26 -5.72 7.87 -1.67
C ARG A 26 -6.92 8.80 -1.84
N GLU A 27 -8.15 8.27 -1.75
CA GLU A 27 -9.38 9.07 -1.81
C GLU A 27 -9.50 10.02 -0.62
N ARG A 28 -9.13 9.57 0.58
CA ARG A 28 -9.18 10.37 1.81
C ARG A 28 -8.04 11.39 1.93
N PHE A 29 -6.87 11.07 1.38
CA PHE A 29 -5.66 11.89 1.46
C PHE A 29 -5.02 12.08 0.07
N PRO A 30 -5.68 12.81 -0.85
CA PRO A 30 -5.23 12.94 -2.22
C PRO A 30 -3.83 13.54 -2.34
N GLU A 31 -3.52 14.53 -1.50
CA GLU A 31 -2.21 15.23 -1.47
C GLU A 31 -1.12 14.49 -0.68
N ALA A 32 -1.45 13.38 -0.02
CA ALA A 32 -0.47 12.68 0.78
C ALA A 32 0.41 11.77 -0.09
N ARG A 33 1.69 11.70 0.28
CA ARG A 33 2.61 10.71 -0.31
C ARG A 33 2.41 9.38 0.40
N LEU A 34 1.88 8.40 -0.32
CA LEU A 34 1.79 7.01 0.15
C LEU A 34 3.07 6.26 -0.23
N THR A 35 3.63 5.51 0.69
CA THR A 35 4.77 4.60 0.47
C THR A 35 4.44 3.27 1.11
N MET A 36 4.58 2.17 0.37
CA MET A 36 4.33 0.83 0.88
C MET A 36 5.60 0.00 0.86
N VAL A 37 5.92 -0.63 1.99
CA VAL A 37 6.99 -1.60 2.13
C VAL A 37 6.38 -2.99 2.05
N VAL A 38 6.85 -3.77 1.08
CA VAL A 38 6.43 -5.14 0.83
C VAL A 38 7.64 -6.08 0.84
N ASN A 39 7.39 -7.39 0.94
CA ASN A 39 8.44 -8.38 0.79
C ASN A 39 8.89 -8.48 -0.67
N ARG A 40 10.17 -8.80 -0.87
CA ARG A 40 10.72 -9.10 -2.19
C ARG A 40 9.94 -10.25 -2.85
N GLY A 41 9.56 -10.07 -4.12
CA GLY A 41 8.73 -11.01 -4.88
C GLY A 41 7.22 -10.79 -4.77
N THR A 42 6.78 -9.72 -4.09
CA THR A 42 5.35 -9.34 -3.97
C THR A 42 5.04 -7.94 -4.53
N GLU A 43 6.01 -7.30 -5.16
CA GLU A 43 5.93 -5.93 -5.70
C GLU A 43 4.91 -5.79 -6.83
N GLU A 44 4.76 -6.83 -7.66
CA GLU A 44 3.82 -6.84 -8.81
C GLU A 44 2.35 -6.68 -8.39
N VAL A 45 2.01 -7.00 -7.14
CA VAL A 45 0.62 -6.86 -6.64
C VAL A 45 0.23 -5.40 -6.39
N VAL A 46 1.21 -4.51 -6.26
CA VAL A 46 1.03 -3.09 -5.90
C VAL A 46 1.00 -2.17 -7.13
N LYS A 47 1.25 -2.71 -8.33
CA LYS A 47 1.24 -1.94 -9.57
C LYS A 47 -0.15 -1.46 -9.98
#